data_AF-A0A2H1JLM1-F1
#
_entry.id   AF-A0A2H1JLM1-F1
#
_cell.length_a   1.000
_cell.length_b   1.000
_cell.length_c   1.000
_cell.angle_alpha   90.00
_cell.angle_beta   90.00
_cell.angle_gamma   90.00
#
_symmetry.space_group_name_H-M   'P 1'
#
loop_
_entity.id
_entity.type
_entity.pdbx_description
1 polymer ?
#
loop_
_entity_poly.entity_id
_entity_poly.type
_entity_poly.pdbx_seq_one_letter_code
_entity_poly.pdbx_strand_id
1 'polypeptide(L)'
;MDYSVVASVLGASWIVIEYVVKIIAVGVVPEDRRPSSSSAWLLLILFVPIVGIPLFLMLGSPYINRRRARIQAQADELMHEGADDLPDVPPSLQTAPGFVSIAQLGRRLTALPMVTGDSHGVTSDYEASIERMSELVDEAREYVHVEIYIMAWDSTTDVFFRALERAADRGVKVRVLFDHIGSRKYPGFHRLGKRLTKGGIDWHLMLPFIPWRGKARRIDLRNHRKLLVVDGKKAMMGSQNMIDSSYLKKSNVKIGRAWHDIMVELSGPIVAAVEAVFATDWYTECDEALGIRTYDRDAYLPDVGGQTSAMQLVPSGPGFTTEPNLKVFTSLIYLAQKRLAIVSPYFVPDESLLAAVVTAAERGVDVELYVSEQADQFMVDFAQASYYRSLLEVGVRIFRYPKPQVLHTKCLIVDDEYAVMGSSNLDMRSFGLNYEISLLTTGGDLVHDIAEVVAEYQAESSELSLDEWEQRPYIRRYLESVMRLTSSLQ
;
A
#
# COMPACT_ATOMS: atom_id res chain seq x y z
N MET A 1 -37.55 -39.26 -30.93
CA MET A 1 -37.35 -37.79 -30.90
C MET A 1 -36.34 -37.48 -31.97
N ASP A 2 -36.67 -36.65 -32.94
CA ASP A 2 -35.75 -36.33 -34.04
C ASP A 2 -34.55 -35.56 -33.48
N TYR A 3 -33.34 -36.04 -33.74
CA TYR A 3 -32.09 -35.42 -33.28
C TYR A 3 -31.98 -33.97 -33.74
N SER A 4 -32.59 -33.63 -34.88
CA SER A 4 -32.66 -32.27 -35.41
C SER A 4 -33.46 -31.32 -34.49
N VAL A 5 -34.57 -31.80 -33.94
CA VAL A 5 -35.45 -31.05 -33.03
C VAL A 5 -34.76 -30.83 -31.70
N VAL A 6 -34.12 -31.87 -31.16
CA VAL A 6 -33.37 -31.77 -29.90
C VAL A 6 -32.20 -30.79 -30.05
N ALA A 7 -31.42 -30.86 -31.14
CA ALA A 7 -30.32 -29.94 -31.40
C ALA A 7 -30.80 -28.48 -31.55
N SER A 8 -31.93 -28.26 -32.23
CA SER A 8 -32.50 -26.92 -32.42
C SER A 8 -32.99 -26.32 -31.11
N VAL A 9 -33.68 -27.11 -30.27
CA VAL A 9 -34.13 -26.67 -28.95
C VAL A 9 -32.94 -26.35 -28.03
N LEU A 10 -31.89 -27.17 -28.04
CA LEU A 10 -30.68 -26.91 -27.26
C LEU A 10 -29.95 -25.65 -27.74
N GLY A 11 -29.84 -25.44 -29.05
CA GLY A 11 -29.23 -24.25 -29.63
C GLY A 11 -30.00 -22.97 -29.30
N ALA A 12 -31.34 -22.98 -29.46
CA ALA A 12 -32.18 -21.86 -29.10
C ALA A 12 -32.11 -21.55 -27.59
N SER A 13 -32.14 -22.59 -26.75
CA SER A 13 -32.01 -22.44 -25.29
C SER A 13 -30.67 -21.84 -24.89
N TRP A 14 -29.58 -22.29 -25.53
CA TRP A 14 -28.25 -21.74 -25.30
C TRP A 14 -28.18 -20.25 -25.63
N ILE A 15 -28.70 -19.84 -26.80
CA ILE A 15 -28.75 -18.42 -27.20
C ILE A 15 -29.56 -17.60 -26.20
N VAL A 16 -30.74 -18.08 -25.79
CA VAL A 16 -31.57 -17.37 -24.81
C VAL A 16 -30.83 -17.21 -23.48
N ILE A 17 -30.19 -18.27 -22.96
CA ILE A 17 -29.39 -18.22 -21.73
C ILE A 17 -28.26 -17.20 -21.88
N GLU A 18 -27.53 -17.24 -23.00
CA GLU A 18 -26.41 -16.32 -23.26
C GLU A 18 -26.87 -14.85 -23.23
N TYR A 19 -27.97 -14.51 -23.90
CA TYR A 19 -28.51 -13.14 -23.90
C TYR A 19 -29.07 -12.72 -22.54
N VAL A 20 -29.75 -13.62 -21.83
CA VAL A 20 -30.24 -13.35 -20.46
C VAL A 20 -29.05 -13.02 -19.54
N VAL A 21 -27.98 -13.80 -19.60
CA VAL A 21 -26.78 -13.54 -18.80
C VAL A 21 -26.14 -12.21 -19.16
N LYS A 22 -26.05 -11.87 -20.46
CA LYS A 22 -25.53 -10.56 -20.90
C LYS A 22 -26.37 -9.38 -20.39
N ILE A 23 -27.69 -9.50 -20.43
CA ILE A 23 -28.62 -8.48 -19.91
C ILE A 23 -28.45 -8.33 -18.40
N ILE A 24 -28.38 -9.43 -17.66
CA ILE A 24 -28.12 -9.42 -16.22
C ILE A 24 -26.75 -8.78 -15.93
N ALA A 25 -25.72 -9.14 -16.69
CA ALA A 25 -24.37 -8.60 -16.51
C ALA A 25 -24.34 -7.07 -16.68
N VAL A 26 -25.07 -6.50 -17.65
CA VAL A 26 -25.17 -5.04 -17.82
C VAL A 26 -25.77 -4.34 -16.58
N GLY A 27 -26.72 -4.98 -15.89
CA GLY A 27 -27.30 -4.43 -14.66
C GLY A 27 -26.44 -4.66 -13.41
N VAL A 28 -25.73 -5.78 -13.34
CA VAL A 28 -25.03 -6.25 -12.11
C VAL A 28 -23.55 -5.91 -12.09
N VAL A 29 -22.86 -5.97 -13.23
CA VAL A 29 -21.41 -5.74 -13.28
C VAL A 29 -21.04 -4.31 -12.91
N PRO A 30 -21.74 -3.25 -13.37
CA PRO A 30 -21.36 -1.87 -13.08
C PRO A 30 -21.60 -1.39 -11.65
N GLU A 31 -22.44 -2.08 -10.89
CA GLU A 31 -22.82 -1.70 -9.53
C GLU A 31 -21.57 -1.55 -8.64
N ASP A 32 -21.43 -0.39 -8.00
CA ASP A 32 -20.32 0.01 -7.11
C ASP A 32 -18.91 -0.18 -7.71
N ARG A 33 -18.76 0.02 -9.03
CA ARG A 33 -17.45 -0.08 -9.72
C ARG A 33 -17.13 1.14 -10.55
N ARG A 34 -15.82 1.36 -10.71
CA ARG A 34 -15.26 2.31 -11.68
C ARG A 34 -15.73 1.93 -13.10
N PRO A 35 -16.20 2.89 -13.93
CA PRO A 35 -16.68 2.61 -15.29
C PRO A 35 -15.69 1.81 -16.15
N SER A 36 -14.39 2.10 -16.05
CA SER A 36 -13.34 1.39 -16.78
C SER A 36 -13.26 -0.11 -16.44
N SER A 37 -13.30 -0.45 -15.15
CA SER A 37 -13.32 -1.84 -14.68
C SER A 37 -14.62 -2.55 -15.10
N SER A 38 -15.76 -1.87 -14.99
CA SER A 38 -17.06 -2.37 -15.41
C SER A 38 -17.08 -2.68 -16.92
N SER A 39 -16.57 -1.77 -17.75
CA SER A 39 -16.44 -1.98 -19.19
C SER A 39 -15.55 -3.17 -19.53
N ALA A 40 -14.40 -3.34 -18.84
CA ALA A 40 -13.52 -4.49 -19.07
C ALA A 40 -14.22 -5.82 -18.78
N TRP A 41 -14.94 -5.92 -17.65
CA TRP A 41 -15.71 -7.12 -17.30
C TRP A 41 -16.87 -7.37 -18.26
N LEU A 42 -17.60 -6.33 -18.67
CA LEU A 42 -18.68 -6.43 -19.64
C LEU A 42 -18.16 -6.90 -20.99
N LEU A 43 -17.04 -6.38 -21.49
CA LEU A 43 -16.42 -6.83 -22.74
C LEU A 43 -15.99 -8.30 -22.64
N LEU A 44 -15.37 -8.71 -21.53
CA LEU A 44 -14.95 -10.10 -21.34
C LEU A 44 -16.16 -11.05 -21.31
N ILE A 45 -17.23 -10.69 -20.61
CA ILE A 45 -18.47 -11.49 -20.55
C ILE A 45 -19.19 -11.47 -21.92
N LEU A 46 -19.14 -10.36 -22.65
CA LEU A 46 -19.78 -10.20 -23.95
C LEU A 46 -19.14 -11.12 -25.00
N PHE A 47 -17.80 -11.13 -25.08
CA PHE A 47 -17.05 -11.87 -26.10
C PHE A 47 -16.73 -13.31 -25.70
N VAL A 48 -16.53 -13.59 -24.41
CA VAL A 48 -16.10 -14.91 -23.92
C VAL A 48 -16.86 -15.27 -22.63
N PRO A 49 -18.20 -15.39 -22.64
CA PRO A 49 -19.02 -15.55 -21.42
C PRO A 49 -18.63 -16.77 -20.58
N ILE A 50 -18.27 -17.89 -21.23
CA ILE A 50 -17.86 -19.14 -20.55
C ILE A 50 -16.64 -18.92 -19.65
N VAL A 51 -15.74 -17.99 -20.01
CA VAL A 51 -14.56 -17.64 -19.22
C VAL A 51 -14.81 -16.40 -18.36
N GLY A 52 -15.49 -15.39 -18.93
CA GLY A 52 -15.74 -14.11 -18.29
C GLY A 52 -16.62 -14.22 -17.05
N ILE A 53 -17.65 -15.07 -17.05
CA ILE A 53 -18.54 -15.22 -15.90
C ILE A 53 -17.81 -15.88 -14.71
N PRO A 54 -17.15 -17.05 -14.85
CA PRO A 54 -16.37 -17.61 -13.75
C PRO A 54 -15.29 -16.66 -13.24
N LEU A 55 -14.56 -16.00 -14.14
CA LEU A 55 -13.55 -15.01 -13.75
C LEU A 55 -14.17 -13.83 -13.03
N PHE A 56 -15.35 -13.33 -13.44
CA PHE A 56 -16.03 -12.24 -12.75
C PHE A 56 -16.50 -12.66 -11.35
N LEU A 57 -17.02 -13.87 -11.20
CA LEU A 57 -17.47 -14.37 -9.90
C LEU A 57 -16.30 -14.59 -8.92
N MET A 58 -15.14 -15.02 -9.41
CA MET A 58 -13.92 -15.17 -8.60
C MET A 58 -13.21 -13.84 -8.34
N LEU A 59 -13.06 -13.06 -9.43
CA LEU A 59 -12.34 -11.81 -9.66
C LEU A 59 -13.02 -10.55 -9.18
N GLY A 60 -14.23 -10.34 -9.66
CA GLY A 60 -14.95 -9.07 -9.58
C GLY A 60 -15.89 -9.00 -8.40
N SER A 61 -16.51 -10.10 -7.97
CA SER A 61 -17.63 -10.11 -7.02
C SER A 61 -17.42 -9.24 -5.75
N PRO A 62 -18.28 -8.23 -5.47
CA PRO A 62 -18.18 -7.39 -4.28
C PRO A 62 -18.60 -8.12 -3.00
N TYR A 63 -19.34 -9.23 -3.13
CA TYR A 63 -19.88 -10.01 -2.01
C TYR A 63 -18.80 -10.60 -1.09
N ILE A 64 -17.57 -10.81 -1.60
CA ILE A 64 -16.47 -11.43 -0.86
C ILE A 64 -15.95 -10.53 0.28
N ASN A 65 -16.22 -9.21 0.25
CA ASN A 65 -15.65 -8.23 1.19
C ASN A 65 -16.60 -7.76 2.32
N ARG A 66 -17.87 -8.18 2.34
CA ARG A 66 -18.88 -7.67 3.31
C ARG A 66 -18.48 -7.83 4.78
N ARG A 67 -17.86 -8.97 5.15
CA ARG A 67 -17.36 -9.18 6.52
C ARG A 67 -16.25 -8.20 6.87
N ARG A 68 -15.30 -7.96 5.96
CA ARG A 68 -14.16 -7.06 6.20
C ARG A 68 -14.62 -5.62 6.32
N ALA A 69 -15.53 -5.18 5.45
CA ALA A 69 -16.15 -3.85 5.55
C ALA A 69 -16.90 -3.67 6.88
N ARG A 70 -17.61 -4.69 7.37
CA ARG A 70 -18.27 -4.63 8.68
C ARG A 70 -17.26 -4.53 9.83
N ILE A 71 -16.20 -5.34 9.81
CA ILE A 71 -15.15 -5.30 10.83
C ILE A 71 -14.47 -3.93 10.84
N GLN A 72 -14.15 -3.39 9.65
CA GLN A 72 -13.58 -2.05 9.52
C GLN A 72 -14.52 -1.00 10.10
N ALA A 73 -15.80 -1.01 9.74
CA ALA A 73 -16.77 -0.05 10.27
C ALA A 73 -16.91 -0.11 11.81
N GLN A 74 -16.83 -1.31 12.40
CA GLN A 74 -16.83 -1.46 13.86
C GLN A 74 -15.54 -0.94 14.50
N ALA A 75 -14.40 -1.16 13.87
CA ALA A 75 -13.13 -0.59 14.33
C ALA A 75 -13.14 0.94 14.22
N ASP A 76 -13.66 1.49 13.12
CA ASP A 76 -13.80 2.93 12.90
C ASP A 76 -14.69 3.57 13.96
N GLU A 77 -15.81 2.93 14.34
CA GLU A 77 -16.70 3.39 15.42
C GLU A 77 -15.97 3.46 16.77
N LEU A 78 -15.23 2.39 17.14
CA LEU A 78 -14.43 2.37 18.36
C LEU A 78 -13.32 3.43 18.36
N MET A 79 -12.66 3.64 17.22
CA MET A 79 -11.64 4.68 17.09
C MET A 79 -12.21 6.09 17.18
N HIS A 80 -13.40 6.31 16.60
CA HIS A 80 -14.11 7.57 16.69
C HIS A 80 -14.43 7.90 18.16
N GLU A 81 -15.11 6.99 18.86
CA GLU A 81 -15.43 7.15 20.29
C GLU A 81 -14.18 7.37 21.17
N GLY A 82 -13.08 6.71 20.83
CA GLY A 82 -11.79 6.85 21.50
C GLY A 82 -11.07 8.18 21.22
N ALA A 83 -11.45 8.90 20.17
CA ALA A 83 -10.78 10.11 19.69
C ALA A 83 -11.68 11.36 19.68
N ASP A 84 -12.98 11.26 19.96
CA ASP A 84 -13.96 12.35 19.82
C ASP A 84 -13.54 13.66 20.48
N ASP A 85 -12.91 13.59 21.66
CA ASP A 85 -12.45 14.76 22.41
C ASP A 85 -11.11 15.34 21.91
N LEU A 86 -10.42 14.65 20.99
CA LEU A 86 -9.17 15.14 20.42
C LEU A 86 -9.43 16.22 19.36
N PRO A 87 -8.61 17.29 19.33
CA PRO A 87 -8.67 18.26 18.26
C PRO A 87 -8.28 17.59 16.93
N ASP A 88 -8.74 18.17 15.81
CA ASP A 88 -8.44 17.61 14.48
C ASP A 88 -6.95 17.63 14.13
N VAL A 89 -6.21 18.55 14.74
CA VAL A 89 -4.75 18.67 14.68
C VAL A 89 -4.20 19.03 16.07
N PRO A 90 -2.94 18.67 16.40
CA PRO A 90 -2.33 19.07 17.66
C PRO A 90 -2.40 20.60 17.88
N PRO A 91 -2.77 21.11 19.07
CA PRO A 91 -2.94 22.54 19.31
C PRO A 91 -1.68 23.39 19.10
N SER A 92 -0.51 22.77 19.27
CA SER A 92 0.80 23.40 19.05
C SER A 92 1.20 23.49 17.58
N LEU A 93 0.50 22.78 16.68
CA LEU A 93 0.78 22.79 15.25
C LEU A 93 0.36 24.13 14.63
N GLN A 94 1.33 24.86 14.09
CA GLN A 94 1.09 26.04 13.27
C GLN A 94 1.14 25.63 11.79
N THR A 95 -0.02 25.62 11.12
CA THR A 95 -0.15 25.18 9.71
C THR A 95 -1.23 25.97 8.98
N ALA A 96 -1.23 25.91 7.65
CA ALA A 96 -2.23 26.56 6.81
C ALA A 96 -3.64 25.96 7.03
N PRO A 97 -4.72 26.77 6.98
CA PRO A 97 -6.10 26.28 7.11
C PRO A 97 -6.48 25.22 6.07
N GLY A 98 -5.86 25.27 4.88
CA GLY A 98 -6.03 24.26 3.84
C GLY A 98 -5.56 22.87 4.30
N PHE A 99 -4.45 22.79 5.01
CA PHE A 99 -3.95 21.52 5.56
C PHE A 99 -4.84 20.96 6.68
N VAL A 100 -5.35 21.83 7.57
CA VAL A 100 -6.30 21.40 8.62
C VAL A 100 -7.53 20.73 8.00
N SER A 101 -8.02 21.26 6.87
CA SER A 101 -9.13 20.65 6.13
C SER A 101 -8.79 19.25 5.57
N ILE A 102 -7.52 19.02 5.21
CA ILE A 102 -7.03 17.71 4.76
C ILE A 102 -6.91 16.74 5.93
N ALA A 103 -6.40 17.18 7.09
CA ALA A 103 -6.36 16.35 8.31
C ALA A 103 -7.79 15.93 8.75
N GLN A 104 -8.75 16.85 8.68
CA GLN A 104 -10.17 16.58 8.89
C GLN A 104 -10.76 15.58 7.88
N LEU A 105 -10.38 15.71 6.61
CA LEU A 105 -10.75 14.75 5.57
C LEU A 105 -10.21 13.36 5.92
N GLY A 106 -8.93 13.25 6.26
CA GLY A 106 -8.30 12.00 6.70
C GLY A 106 -9.03 11.36 7.87
N ARG A 107 -9.33 12.15 8.91
CA ARG A 107 -10.07 11.70 10.09
C ARG A 107 -11.47 11.22 9.74
N ARG A 108 -12.21 11.94 8.90
CA ARG A 108 -13.56 11.55 8.46
C ARG A 108 -13.58 10.26 7.67
N LEU A 109 -12.53 9.99 6.87
CA LEU A 109 -12.47 8.82 6.01
C LEU A 109 -11.89 7.58 6.68
N THR A 110 -11.19 7.73 7.80
CA THR A 110 -10.45 6.63 8.46
C THR A 110 -10.75 6.47 9.95
N ALA A 111 -11.50 7.41 10.55
CA ALA A 111 -11.67 7.58 12.00
C ALA A 111 -10.37 7.84 12.80
N LEU A 112 -9.22 7.96 12.13
CA LEU A 112 -7.93 8.18 12.79
C LEU A 112 -7.60 9.68 12.87
N PRO A 113 -7.44 10.25 14.08
CA PRO A 113 -7.08 11.65 14.26
C PRO A 113 -5.62 11.92 13.86
N MET A 114 -5.29 13.20 13.62
CA MET A 114 -3.90 13.63 13.62
C MET A 114 -3.45 13.84 15.07
N VAL A 115 -2.38 13.18 15.45
CA VAL A 115 -1.81 13.21 16.80
C VAL A 115 -0.33 13.52 16.74
N THR A 116 0.30 13.72 17.89
CA THR A 116 1.76 13.86 17.95
C THR A 116 2.43 12.49 17.91
N GLY A 117 3.67 12.47 17.46
CA GLY A 117 4.56 11.32 17.56
C GLY A 117 6.01 11.76 17.45
N ASP A 118 6.90 11.06 18.14
CA ASP A 118 8.33 11.29 18.01
C ASP A 118 8.86 10.42 16.87
N SER A 119 9.63 11.02 15.97
CA SER A 119 10.43 10.29 15.00
C SER A 119 11.84 10.06 15.56
N HIS A 120 12.29 8.81 15.52
CA HIS A 120 13.67 8.42 15.88
C HIS A 120 14.55 8.26 14.64
N GLY A 121 14.17 8.92 13.54
CA GLY A 121 14.88 8.94 12.27
C GLY A 121 14.28 8.02 11.20
N VAL A 122 14.73 8.25 9.96
CA VAL A 122 14.39 7.46 8.77
C VAL A 122 15.60 6.60 8.39
N THR A 123 15.40 5.30 8.27
CA THR A 123 16.45 4.36 7.84
C THR A 123 16.23 3.96 6.38
N SER A 124 17.21 4.24 5.52
CA SER A 124 17.26 3.83 4.10
C SER A 124 18.12 2.59 3.86
N ASP A 125 18.99 2.23 4.81
CA ASP A 125 19.80 1.01 4.75
C ASP A 125 18.94 -0.24 5.08
N TYR A 126 18.94 -1.19 4.16
CA TYR A 126 18.01 -2.32 4.17
C TYR A 126 18.28 -3.29 5.32
N GLU A 127 19.54 -3.57 5.60
CA GLU A 127 19.97 -4.47 6.67
C GLU A 127 19.88 -3.79 8.04
N ALA A 128 20.29 -2.53 8.14
CA ALA A 128 20.23 -1.76 9.38
C ALA A 128 18.79 -1.59 9.89
N SER A 129 17.81 -1.45 9.00
CA SER A 129 16.41 -1.39 9.41
C SER A 129 15.91 -2.73 10.00
N ILE A 130 16.40 -3.87 9.49
CA ILE A 130 16.10 -5.21 10.01
C ILE A 130 16.77 -5.42 11.37
N GLU A 131 18.02 -5.00 11.50
CA GLU A 131 18.74 -5.00 12.77
C GLU A 131 18.00 -4.15 13.80
N ARG A 132 17.59 -2.93 13.44
CA ARG A 132 16.85 -2.04 14.34
C ARG A 132 15.50 -2.62 14.76
N MET A 133 14.74 -3.19 13.83
CA MET A 133 13.51 -3.93 14.17
C MET A 133 13.80 -5.08 15.15
N SER A 134 14.93 -5.77 15.01
CA SER A 134 15.33 -6.87 15.89
C SER A 134 15.66 -6.38 17.30
N GLU A 135 16.36 -5.25 17.42
CA GLU A 135 16.66 -4.61 18.71
C GLU A 135 15.38 -4.23 19.46
N LEU A 136 14.41 -3.61 18.76
CA LEU A 136 13.12 -3.26 19.36
C LEU A 136 12.37 -4.50 19.87
N VAL A 137 12.42 -5.61 19.12
CA VAL A 137 11.83 -6.89 19.56
C VAL A 137 12.55 -7.46 20.79
N ASP A 138 13.86 -7.28 20.91
CA ASP A 138 14.60 -7.69 22.10
C ASP A 138 14.29 -6.82 23.33
N GLU A 139 13.91 -5.55 23.15
CA GLU A 139 13.45 -4.66 24.21
C GLU A 139 12.02 -5.00 24.72
N ALA A 140 11.23 -5.73 23.93
CA ALA A 140 9.83 -6.02 24.20
C ALA A 140 9.62 -6.78 25.53
N ARG A 141 8.58 -6.38 26.26
CA ARG A 141 8.22 -6.93 27.59
C ARG A 141 6.86 -7.59 27.64
N GLU A 142 5.89 -7.11 26.89
CA GLU A 142 4.50 -7.58 26.94
C GLU A 142 4.11 -8.26 25.63
N TYR A 143 4.30 -7.59 24.50
CA TYR A 143 3.94 -8.11 23.20
C TYR A 143 4.68 -7.46 22.03
N VAL A 144 4.71 -8.19 20.93
CA VAL A 144 5.20 -7.75 19.63
C VAL A 144 4.14 -8.07 18.58
N HIS A 145 3.82 -7.11 17.73
CA HIS A 145 2.91 -7.27 16.60
C HIS A 145 3.66 -6.97 15.33
N VAL A 146 3.66 -7.92 14.39
CA VAL A 146 4.36 -7.80 13.12
C VAL A 146 3.37 -8.03 12.00
N GLU A 147 3.29 -7.12 11.05
CA GLU A 147 2.50 -7.29 9.85
C GLU A 147 3.32 -6.82 8.65
N ILE A 148 3.71 -7.76 7.78
CA ILE A 148 4.57 -7.48 6.64
C ILE A 148 4.08 -8.27 5.43
N TYR A 149 3.89 -7.57 4.31
CA TYR A 149 3.44 -8.17 3.05
C TYR A 149 4.24 -9.42 2.63
N ILE A 150 5.53 -9.26 2.32
CA ILE A 150 6.41 -10.37 1.94
C ILE A 150 7.33 -10.70 3.10
N MET A 151 7.32 -11.98 3.48
CA MET A 151 8.14 -12.50 4.55
C MET A 151 8.86 -13.79 4.12
N ALA A 152 10.17 -13.82 4.28
CA ALA A 152 11.00 -14.99 4.08
C ALA A 152 12.09 -15.05 5.15
N TRP A 153 12.29 -16.24 5.73
CA TRP A 153 13.37 -16.49 6.68
C TRP A 153 14.62 -16.97 5.92
N ASP A 154 15.53 -16.04 5.70
CA ASP A 154 16.80 -16.20 5.00
C ASP A 154 17.97 -15.72 5.88
N SER A 155 19.17 -15.56 5.30
CA SER A 155 20.36 -15.13 6.05
C SER A 155 20.27 -13.70 6.56
N THR A 156 19.62 -12.83 5.80
CA THR A 156 19.53 -11.39 6.08
C THR A 156 18.46 -11.15 7.13
N THR A 157 17.35 -11.89 7.07
CA THR A 157 16.25 -11.78 8.04
C THR A 157 16.40 -12.68 9.27
N ASP A 158 17.44 -13.54 9.34
CA ASP A 158 17.61 -14.47 10.46
C ASP A 158 17.65 -13.72 11.81
N VAL A 159 18.37 -12.59 11.88
CA VAL A 159 18.48 -11.78 13.09
C VAL A 159 17.11 -11.38 13.66
N PHE A 160 16.16 -11.01 12.79
CA PHE A 160 14.82 -10.62 13.16
C PHE A 160 13.99 -11.79 13.66
N PHE A 161 13.97 -12.91 12.94
CA PHE A 161 13.23 -14.09 13.40
C PHE A 161 13.80 -14.68 14.69
N ARG A 162 15.13 -14.62 14.88
CA ARG A 162 15.76 -15.01 16.14
C ARG A 162 15.38 -14.07 17.28
N ALA A 163 15.25 -12.77 17.03
CA ALA A 163 14.74 -11.84 18.03
C ALA A 163 13.30 -12.19 18.44
N LEU A 164 12.43 -12.53 17.47
CA LEU A 164 11.07 -12.98 17.75
C LEU A 164 11.04 -14.28 18.59
N GLU A 165 11.89 -15.26 18.27
CA GLU A 165 12.04 -16.48 19.09
C GLU A 165 12.49 -16.13 20.51
N ARG A 166 13.51 -15.29 20.66
CA ARG A 166 13.99 -14.84 21.99
C ARG A 166 12.89 -14.12 22.78
N ALA A 167 12.07 -13.29 22.13
CA ALA A 167 10.96 -12.61 22.77
C ALA A 167 9.91 -13.61 23.26
N ALA A 168 9.52 -14.57 22.42
CA ALA A 168 8.59 -15.63 22.79
C ALA A 168 9.12 -16.49 23.95
N ASP A 169 10.41 -16.83 23.95
CA ASP A 169 11.08 -17.57 25.04
C ASP A 169 11.06 -16.79 26.37
N ARG A 170 11.11 -15.45 26.31
CA ARG A 170 10.94 -14.56 27.48
C ARG A 170 9.48 -14.45 27.96
N GLY A 171 8.52 -15.04 27.24
CA GLY A 171 7.09 -15.00 27.54
C GLY A 171 6.34 -13.83 26.91
N VAL A 172 6.99 -13.03 26.06
CA VAL A 172 6.38 -11.94 25.30
C VAL A 172 5.39 -12.52 24.29
N LYS A 173 4.21 -11.91 24.13
CA LYS A 173 3.22 -12.34 23.13
C LYS A 173 3.63 -11.86 21.74
N VAL A 174 4.15 -12.77 20.92
CA VAL A 174 4.57 -12.44 19.55
C VAL A 174 3.48 -12.85 18.56
N ARG A 175 2.94 -11.89 17.82
CA ARG A 175 1.89 -12.07 16.81
C ARG A 175 2.39 -11.61 15.43
N VAL A 176 2.25 -12.47 14.43
CA VAL A 176 2.79 -12.24 13.08
C VAL A 176 1.74 -12.46 12.00
N LEU A 177 1.57 -11.45 11.14
CA LEU A 177 0.77 -11.49 9.92
C LEU A 177 1.68 -11.34 8.69
N PHE A 178 1.48 -12.22 7.71
CA PHE A 178 2.14 -12.10 6.40
C PHE A 178 1.24 -12.57 5.26
N ASP A 179 1.42 -12.02 4.06
CA ASP A 179 0.54 -12.34 2.93
C ASP A 179 0.82 -13.74 2.40
N HIS A 180 -0.27 -14.51 2.23
CA HIS A 180 -0.18 -15.87 1.72
C HIS A 180 0.46 -15.91 0.32
N ILE A 181 -0.10 -15.20 -0.65
CA ILE A 181 0.30 -15.38 -2.05
C ILE A 181 1.56 -14.57 -2.36
N GLY A 182 1.71 -13.40 -1.76
CA GLY A 182 2.90 -12.55 -1.84
C GLY A 182 4.15 -13.28 -1.37
N SER A 183 4.08 -13.98 -0.23
CA SER A 183 5.22 -14.71 0.33
C SER A 183 5.44 -16.09 -0.32
N ARG A 184 4.39 -16.73 -0.87
CA ARG A 184 4.46 -18.10 -1.42
C ARG A 184 5.47 -18.31 -2.54
N LYS A 185 5.80 -17.25 -3.30
CA LYS A 185 6.74 -17.32 -4.43
C LYS A 185 8.21 -17.40 -4.00
N TYR A 186 8.54 -17.20 -2.71
CA TYR A 186 9.91 -17.17 -2.23
C TYR A 186 10.34 -18.49 -1.55
N PRO A 187 11.64 -18.83 -1.61
CA PRO A 187 12.17 -20.01 -0.93
C PRO A 187 11.82 -20.03 0.56
N GLY A 188 11.56 -21.22 1.11
CA GLY A 188 11.31 -21.38 2.55
C GLY A 188 9.86 -21.21 3.02
N PHE A 189 8.96 -20.64 2.19
CA PHE A 189 7.56 -20.40 2.56
C PHE A 189 6.86 -21.60 3.23
N HIS A 190 6.95 -22.80 2.63
CA HIS A 190 6.30 -24.01 3.16
C HIS A 190 6.82 -24.47 4.52
N ARG A 191 8.00 -23.99 4.94
CA ARG A 191 8.61 -24.27 6.25
C ARG A 191 8.44 -23.12 7.23
N LEU A 192 8.21 -21.90 6.75
CA LEU A 192 8.14 -20.69 7.57
C LEU A 192 7.13 -20.84 8.71
N GLY A 193 5.87 -21.16 8.41
CA GLY A 193 4.85 -21.34 9.44
C GLY A 193 5.18 -22.42 10.48
N LYS A 194 5.82 -23.53 10.06
CA LYS A 194 6.28 -24.57 11.01
C LYS A 194 7.39 -24.07 11.93
N ARG A 195 8.29 -23.22 11.40
CA ARG A 195 9.36 -22.59 12.20
C ARG A 195 8.77 -21.59 13.19
N LEU A 196 7.88 -20.70 12.73
CA LEU A 196 7.19 -19.74 13.60
C LEU A 196 6.45 -20.45 14.75
N THR A 197 5.64 -21.48 14.45
CA THR A 197 4.98 -22.28 15.49
C THR A 197 5.96 -22.94 16.44
N LYS A 198 7.09 -23.47 15.95
CA LYS A 198 8.12 -24.07 16.81
C LYS A 198 8.77 -23.04 17.73
N GLY A 199 8.93 -21.81 17.28
CA GLY A 199 9.46 -20.68 18.03
C GLY A 199 8.47 -20.04 19.01
N GLY A 200 7.29 -20.61 19.22
CA GLY A 200 6.27 -20.05 20.12
C GLY A 200 5.58 -18.78 19.59
N ILE A 201 5.75 -18.48 18.30
CA ILE A 201 5.19 -17.31 17.65
C ILE A 201 3.78 -17.62 17.16
N ASP A 202 2.81 -16.77 17.52
CA ASP A 202 1.46 -16.83 16.97
C ASP A 202 1.44 -16.18 15.59
N TRP A 203 0.90 -16.87 14.60
CA TRP A 203 0.95 -16.38 13.22
C TRP A 203 -0.27 -16.77 12.41
N HIS A 204 -0.66 -15.84 11.54
CA HIS A 204 -1.75 -16.04 10.60
C HIS A 204 -1.38 -15.51 9.21
N LEU A 205 -1.97 -16.14 8.21
CA LEU A 205 -1.86 -15.69 6.82
C LEU A 205 -2.88 -14.58 6.58
N MET A 206 -2.44 -13.49 5.98
CA MET A 206 -3.32 -12.45 5.44
C MET A 206 -3.94 -12.92 4.13
N LEU A 207 -5.22 -12.61 3.94
CA LEU A 207 -5.99 -12.93 2.74
C LEU A 207 -5.79 -14.38 2.23
N PRO A 208 -5.94 -15.41 3.10
CA PRO A 208 -5.58 -16.77 2.73
C PRO A 208 -6.48 -17.34 1.63
N PHE A 209 -5.86 -17.78 0.53
CA PHE A 209 -6.52 -18.60 -0.49
C PHE A 209 -6.24 -20.09 -0.29
N ILE A 210 -7.12 -20.75 0.48
CA ILE A 210 -7.10 -22.17 0.85
C ILE A 210 -8.53 -22.75 0.72
N PRO A 211 -9.03 -23.01 -0.49
CA PRO A 211 -10.44 -23.37 -0.73
C PRO A 211 -10.91 -24.60 0.05
N TRP A 212 -10.06 -25.62 0.23
CA TRP A 212 -10.39 -26.84 0.97
C TRP A 212 -10.56 -26.62 2.49
N ARG A 213 -10.19 -25.44 3.02
CA ARG A 213 -10.45 -25.03 4.40
C ARG A 213 -11.55 -23.97 4.50
N GLY A 214 -12.36 -23.80 3.45
CA GLY A 214 -13.39 -22.76 3.39
C GLY A 214 -12.85 -21.32 3.31
N LYS A 215 -11.52 -21.15 3.14
CA LYS A 215 -10.90 -19.84 3.00
C LYS A 215 -10.66 -19.54 1.52
N ALA A 216 -11.65 -18.96 0.83
CA ALA A 216 -11.53 -18.59 -0.59
C ALA A 216 -11.55 -17.07 -0.75
N ARG A 217 -10.51 -16.39 -0.25
CA ARG A 217 -10.35 -14.93 -0.41
C ARG A 217 -10.02 -14.59 -1.87
N ARG A 218 -10.37 -13.38 -2.30
CA ARG A 218 -10.08 -12.90 -3.64
C ARG A 218 -8.57 -12.94 -3.91
N ILE A 219 -8.18 -13.66 -4.96
CA ILE A 219 -6.77 -13.86 -5.32
C ILE A 219 -6.12 -12.56 -5.77
N ASP A 220 -6.89 -11.57 -6.21
CA ASP A 220 -6.37 -10.28 -6.61
C ASP A 220 -6.13 -9.31 -5.44
N LEU A 221 -6.68 -9.54 -4.25
CA LEU A 221 -6.43 -8.67 -3.09
C LEU A 221 -5.12 -9.04 -2.41
N ARG A 222 -4.37 -8.05 -1.94
CA ARG A 222 -3.17 -8.25 -1.13
C ARG A 222 -3.16 -7.30 0.06
N ASN A 223 -2.53 -7.74 1.15
CA ASN A 223 -2.22 -6.83 2.24
C ASN A 223 -0.77 -6.40 2.13
N HIS A 224 -0.57 -5.15 1.74
CA HIS A 224 0.72 -4.53 1.48
C HIS A 224 1.26 -3.78 2.70
N ARG A 225 0.59 -3.80 3.85
CA ARG A 225 1.05 -3.12 5.06
C ARG A 225 2.34 -3.72 5.60
N LYS A 226 3.13 -2.86 6.22
CA LYS A 226 4.47 -3.12 6.75
C LYS A 226 4.61 -2.33 8.04
N LEU A 227 4.37 -3.01 9.16
CA LEU A 227 4.44 -2.42 10.48
C LEU A 227 4.97 -3.43 11.51
N LEU A 228 5.61 -2.88 12.52
CA LEU A 228 6.02 -3.52 13.76
C LEU A 228 5.49 -2.66 14.90
N VAL A 229 4.88 -3.24 15.92
CA VAL A 229 4.51 -2.55 17.17
C VAL A 229 5.08 -3.34 18.34
N VAL A 230 5.74 -2.63 19.27
CA VAL A 230 6.33 -3.20 20.48
C VAL A 230 5.69 -2.54 21.70
N ASP A 231 5.03 -3.35 22.52
CA ASP A 231 4.36 -2.98 23.78
C ASP A 231 3.37 -1.79 23.66
N GLY A 232 2.94 -1.47 22.43
CA GLY A 232 2.16 -0.28 22.08
C GLY A 232 2.84 1.03 22.47
N LYS A 233 4.18 1.04 22.50
CA LYS A 233 5.01 2.21 22.85
C LYS A 233 5.92 2.66 21.72
N LYS A 234 6.39 1.71 20.92
CA LYS A 234 7.21 1.94 19.74
C LYS A 234 6.59 1.26 18.55
N ALA A 235 6.73 1.87 17.39
CA ALA A 235 6.36 1.27 16.11
C ALA A 235 7.46 1.50 15.08
N MET A 236 7.56 0.60 14.11
CA MET A 236 8.25 0.89 12.85
C MET A 236 7.30 0.66 11.70
N MET A 237 7.33 1.52 10.68
CA MET A 237 6.53 1.32 9.47
C MET A 237 7.24 1.89 8.24
N GLY A 238 6.84 1.44 7.05
CA GLY A 238 7.39 1.95 5.81
C GLY A 238 7.11 1.09 4.58
N SER A 239 8.11 0.99 3.72
CA SER A 239 7.99 0.40 2.38
C SER A 239 8.69 -0.95 2.23
N GLN A 240 9.55 -1.30 3.19
CA GLN A 240 10.41 -2.48 3.18
C GLN A 240 9.68 -3.79 3.51
N ASN A 241 9.98 -4.84 2.75
CA ASN A 241 9.56 -6.21 3.05
C ASN A 241 10.58 -6.94 3.95
N MET A 242 10.18 -8.05 4.57
CA MET A 242 11.05 -8.87 5.43
C MET A 242 11.63 -10.04 4.65
N ILE A 243 12.57 -9.74 3.76
CA ILE A 243 13.28 -10.69 2.90
C ILE A 243 14.61 -10.04 2.48
N ASP A 244 15.64 -10.83 2.19
CA ASP A 244 16.87 -10.31 1.54
C ASP A 244 16.57 -9.33 0.40
N SER A 245 17.35 -8.24 0.28
CA SER A 245 17.12 -7.16 -0.68
C SER A 245 17.13 -7.62 -2.14
N SER A 246 17.72 -8.77 -2.47
CA SER A 246 17.64 -9.39 -3.80
C SER A 246 16.33 -10.15 -4.05
N TYR A 247 15.47 -10.28 -3.05
CA TYR A 247 14.27 -11.11 -3.00
C TYR A 247 14.55 -12.60 -3.28
N LEU A 248 15.76 -13.07 -2.95
CA LEU A 248 16.22 -14.46 -3.06
C LEU A 248 16.10 -15.05 -4.48
N LYS A 249 15.92 -14.22 -5.51
CA LYS A 249 15.83 -14.68 -6.90
C LYS A 249 17.25 -14.78 -7.47
N LYS A 250 17.62 -15.96 -7.96
CA LYS A 250 18.90 -16.18 -8.65
C LYS A 250 19.18 -15.17 -9.77
N SER A 251 18.15 -14.75 -10.50
CA SER A 251 18.26 -13.73 -11.54
C SER A 251 18.64 -12.36 -10.98
N ASN A 252 18.09 -11.97 -9.83
CA ASN A 252 18.37 -10.69 -9.19
C ASN A 252 19.79 -10.69 -8.62
N VAL A 253 20.17 -11.76 -7.91
CA VAL A 253 21.54 -11.94 -7.38
C VAL A 253 22.58 -11.89 -8.50
N LYS A 254 22.31 -12.54 -9.64
CA LYS A 254 23.24 -12.56 -10.79
C LYS A 254 23.53 -11.17 -11.35
N ILE A 255 22.55 -10.27 -11.35
CA ILE A 255 22.71 -8.92 -11.87
C ILE A 255 23.02 -7.89 -10.78
N GLY A 256 23.07 -8.29 -9.50
CA GLY A 256 23.25 -7.35 -8.39
C GLY A 256 22.05 -6.42 -8.15
N ARG A 257 20.83 -6.86 -8.47
CA ARG A 257 19.60 -6.09 -8.21
C ARG A 257 19.25 -6.17 -6.72
N ALA A 258 19.16 -5.02 -6.07
CA ALA A 258 18.60 -4.85 -4.73
C ALA A 258 17.46 -3.82 -4.74
N TRP A 259 16.59 -3.91 -3.74
CA TRP A 259 15.50 -2.98 -3.50
C TRP A 259 15.93 -1.95 -2.46
N HIS A 260 15.56 -0.69 -2.70
CA HIS A 260 15.84 0.45 -1.83
C HIS A 260 14.52 0.97 -1.28
N ASP A 261 14.40 0.98 0.04
CA ASP A 261 13.17 1.29 0.77
C ASP A 261 13.52 2.25 1.92
N ILE A 262 12.49 2.81 2.55
CA ILE A 262 12.63 3.50 3.84
C ILE A 262 11.71 2.90 4.89
N MET A 263 12.18 2.95 6.14
CA MET A 263 11.44 2.66 7.35
C MET A 263 11.62 3.81 8.35
N VAL A 264 10.58 4.13 9.10
CA VAL A 264 10.62 5.12 10.20
C VAL A 264 10.35 4.44 11.53
N GLU A 265 11.12 4.78 12.56
CA GLU A 265 10.83 4.42 13.96
C GLU A 265 10.03 5.56 14.62
N LEU A 266 8.95 5.18 15.29
CA LEU A 266 7.96 6.08 15.87
C LEU A 266 7.72 5.74 17.35
N SER A 267 7.53 6.75 18.17
CA SER A 267 6.97 6.61 19.52
C SER A 267 5.90 7.66 19.81
N GLY A 268 5.23 7.51 20.96
CA GLY A 268 4.20 8.43 21.40
C GLY A 268 2.81 8.07 20.83
N PRO A 269 1.85 9.02 20.87
CA PRO A 269 0.44 8.75 20.58
C PRO A 269 0.16 8.10 19.22
N ILE A 270 0.98 8.39 18.19
CA ILE A 270 0.82 7.79 16.85
C ILE A 270 0.87 6.25 16.87
N VAL A 271 1.54 5.63 17.84
CA VAL A 271 1.65 4.16 17.95
C VAL A 271 0.28 3.51 18.18
N ALA A 272 -0.65 4.19 18.85
CA ALA A 272 -2.01 3.68 19.04
C ALA A 272 -2.76 3.51 17.70
N ALA A 273 -2.57 4.44 16.76
CA ALA A 273 -3.15 4.34 15.42
C ALA A 273 -2.58 3.15 14.64
N VAL A 274 -1.25 2.95 14.71
CA VAL A 274 -0.57 1.83 14.04
C VAL A 274 -1.04 0.49 14.64
N GLU A 275 -1.16 0.42 15.95
CA GLU A 275 -1.66 -0.76 16.67
C GLU A 275 -3.13 -1.06 16.35
N ALA A 276 -3.98 -0.04 16.23
CA ALA A 276 -5.39 -0.22 15.86
C ALA A 276 -5.55 -0.84 14.46
N VAL A 277 -4.71 -0.45 13.50
CA VAL A 277 -4.69 -1.08 12.17
C VAL A 277 -4.32 -2.55 12.27
N PHE A 278 -3.26 -2.89 13.02
CA PHE A 278 -2.87 -4.28 13.25
C PHE A 278 -3.98 -5.08 13.95
N ALA A 279 -4.58 -4.54 15.00
CA ALA A 279 -5.64 -5.20 15.76
C ALA A 279 -6.85 -5.54 14.89
N THR A 280 -7.21 -4.62 13.99
CA THR A 280 -8.30 -4.80 13.02
C THR A 280 -8.00 -5.92 12.04
N ASP A 281 -6.77 -5.99 11.53
CA ASP A 281 -6.35 -7.06 10.60
C ASP A 281 -6.19 -8.41 11.31
N TRP A 282 -5.65 -8.42 12.54
CA TRP A 282 -5.55 -9.61 13.38
C TRP A 282 -6.93 -10.23 13.59
N TYR A 283 -7.89 -9.44 14.08
CA TYR A 283 -9.27 -9.87 14.27
C TYR A 283 -9.90 -10.34 12.95
N THR A 284 -9.61 -9.64 11.84
CA THR A 284 -10.10 -10.02 10.52
C THR A 284 -9.63 -11.41 10.10
N GLU A 285 -8.38 -11.80 10.40
CA GLU A 285 -7.82 -13.07 9.93
C GLU A 285 -8.03 -14.26 10.89
N CYS A 286 -8.20 -14.01 12.19
CA CYS A 286 -8.28 -15.08 13.19
C CYS A 286 -9.43 -15.02 14.20
N ASP A 287 -10.29 -13.98 14.15
CA ASP A 287 -11.42 -13.79 15.07
C ASP A 287 -11.03 -13.59 16.55
N GLU A 288 -9.75 -13.36 16.87
CA GLU A 288 -9.30 -12.91 18.21
C GLU A 288 -9.34 -11.37 18.27
N ALA A 289 -10.18 -10.83 19.16
CA ALA A 289 -10.23 -9.39 19.37
C ALA A 289 -9.05 -8.96 20.27
N LEU A 290 -8.13 -8.19 19.71
CA LEU A 290 -7.18 -7.42 20.50
C LEU A 290 -7.91 -6.15 20.98
N GLY A 291 -7.76 -5.80 22.26
CA GLY A 291 -8.28 -4.53 22.75
C GLY A 291 -7.62 -3.38 21.99
N ILE A 292 -8.41 -2.55 21.33
CA ILE A 292 -7.91 -1.33 20.69
C ILE A 292 -7.64 -0.32 21.81
N ARG A 293 -6.37 0.08 21.97
CA ARG A 293 -6.01 1.11 22.94
C ARG A 293 -6.62 2.44 22.47
N THR A 294 -7.41 3.05 23.33
CA THR A 294 -7.84 4.44 23.12
C THR A 294 -6.66 5.37 23.36
N TYR A 295 -6.68 6.55 22.75
CA TYR A 295 -5.74 7.61 23.11
C TYR A 295 -5.88 7.94 24.59
N ASP A 296 -4.76 8.10 25.28
CA ASP A 296 -4.78 8.51 26.69
C ASP A 296 -5.26 9.97 26.76
N ARG A 297 -6.43 10.16 27.37
CA ARG A 297 -7.12 11.45 27.47
C ARG A 297 -6.37 12.45 28.34
N ASP A 298 -5.61 11.95 29.31
CA ASP A 298 -4.87 12.75 30.28
C ASP A 298 -3.38 12.85 29.93
N ALA A 299 -2.93 12.17 28.86
CA ALA A 299 -1.55 12.25 28.41
C ALA A 299 -1.25 13.64 27.85
N TYR A 300 -0.21 14.26 28.38
CA TYR A 300 0.38 15.47 27.82
C TYR A 300 0.79 15.21 26.37
N LEU A 301 0.18 15.94 25.43
CA LEU A 301 0.62 15.98 24.04
C LEU A 301 1.85 16.91 23.96
N PRO A 302 3.04 16.40 23.62
CA PRO A 302 4.21 17.24 23.46
C PRO A 302 3.99 18.28 22.36
N ASP A 303 4.61 19.45 22.52
CA ASP A 303 4.56 20.48 21.47
C ASP A 303 5.26 19.98 20.20
N VAL A 304 4.67 20.28 19.04
CA VAL A 304 5.26 19.95 17.74
C VAL A 304 6.56 20.76 17.56
N GLY A 305 7.66 20.08 17.28
CA GLY A 305 9.00 20.65 17.11
C GLY A 305 10.11 19.66 17.45
N GLY A 306 11.26 19.81 16.80
CA GLY A 306 12.34 18.82 16.89
C GLY A 306 11.85 17.43 16.48
N GLN A 307 12.15 16.42 17.29
CA GLN A 307 11.73 15.04 16.99
C GLN A 307 10.21 14.82 17.00
N THR A 308 9.43 15.71 17.62
CA THR A 308 7.98 15.60 17.71
C THR A 308 7.30 16.20 16.47
N SER A 309 6.67 15.36 15.65
CA SER A 309 5.86 15.80 14.50
C SER A 309 4.37 15.62 14.76
N ALA A 310 3.54 16.37 14.03
CA ALA A 310 2.13 16.04 13.88
C ALA A 310 2.01 14.95 12.81
N MET A 311 1.25 13.90 13.10
CA MET A 311 1.18 12.68 12.32
C MET A 311 -0.25 12.16 12.25
N GLN A 312 -0.68 11.74 11.05
CA GLN A 312 -1.95 11.08 10.84
C GLN A 312 -1.74 9.81 10.03
N LEU A 313 -2.27 8.70 10.52
CA LEU A 313 -2.26 7.45 9.78
C LEU A 313 -3.42 7.42 8.78
N VAL A 314 -3.11 7.05 7.54
CA VAL A 314 -4.06 6.97 6.42
C VAL A 314 -4.04 5.56 5.86
N PRO A 315 -4.72 4.59 6.52
CA PRO A 315 -4.90 3.25 5.98
C PRO A 315 -5.84 3.28 4.78
N SER A 316 -5.64 2.34 3.84
CA SER A 316 -6.56 2.10 2.73
C SER A 316 -6.79 0.61 2.51
N GLY A 317 -7.70 0.29 1.60
CA GLY A 317 -7.99 -1.07 1.15
C GLY A 317 -9.49 -1.35 1.04
N PRO A 318 -9.88 -2.58 0.69
CA PRO A 318 -11.28 -2.96 0.45
C PRO A 318 -12.24 -2.78 1.64
N GLY A 319 -11.72 -2.54 2.86
CA GLY A 319 -12.54 -2.14 4.01
C GLY A 319 -12.94 -0.66 3.97
N PHE A 320 -12.17 0.18 3.30
CA PHE A 320 -12.39 1.62 3.13
C PHE A 320 -13.00 1.90 1.76
N THR A 321 -14.33 1.96 1.69
CA THR A 321 -15.07 2.18 0.43
C THR A 321 -14.92 3.58 -0.15
N THR A 322 -14.27 4.49 0.58
CA THR A 322 -14.17 5.92 0.27
C THR A 322 -12.80 6.34 -0.27
N GLU A 323 -11.87 5.40 -0.50
CA GLU A 323 -10.53 5.65 -1.09
C GLU A 323 -9.74 6.76 -0.35
N PRO A 324 -9.49 6.62 0.97
CA PRO A 324 -8.89 7.67 1.80
C PRO A 324 -7.51 8.13 1.32
N ASN A 325 -6.62 7.21 0.93
CA ASN A 325 -5.28 7.56 0.46
C ASN A 325 -5.32 8.43 -0.81
N LEU A 326 -6.11 8.05 -1.83
CA LEU A 326 -6.24 8.83 -3.07
C LEU A 326 -6.71 10.26 -2.79
N LYS A 327 -7.74 10.41 -1.95
CA LYS A 327 -8.33 11.72 -1.62
C LYS A 327 -7.39 12.60 -0.80
N VAL A 328 -6.67 12.03 0.17
CA VAL A 328 -5.67 12.77 0.94
C VAL A 328 -4.51 13.19 0.03
N PHE A 329 -3.98 12.29 -0.80
CA PHE A 329 -2.81 12.56 -1.64
C PHE A 329 -3.11 13.61 -2.70
N THR A 330 -4.25 13.49 -3.40
CA THR A 330 -4.69 14.48 -4.38
C THR A 330 -4.93 15.84 -3.75
N SER A 331 -5.52 15.90 -2.55
CA SER A 331 -5.72 17.16 -1.82
C SER A 331 -4.40 17.83 -1.44
N LEU A 332 -3.39 17.06 -1.02
CA LEU A 332 -2.04 17.58 -0.75
C LEU A 332 -1.36 18.11 -2.02
N ILE A 333 -1.49 17.40 -3.15
CA ILE A 333 -0.95 17.86 -4.44
C ILE A 333 -1.64 19.15 -4.90
N TYR A 334 -2.95 19.29 -4.66
CA TYR A 334 -3.65 20.55 -4.91
C TYR A 334 -3.23 21.68 -3.97
N LEU A 335 -2.75 21.36 -2.76
CA LEU A 335 -2.24 22.35 -1.80
C LEU A 335 -0.86 22.90 -2.21
N ALA A 336 -0.04 22.11 -2.93
CA ALA A 336 1.33 22.48 -3.32
C ALA A 336 1.44 23.85 -4.01
N GLN A 337 2.37 24.68 -3.54
CA GLN A 337 2.62 26.05 -4.02
C GLN A 337 4.00 26.23 -4.66
N LYS A 338 5.01 25.47 -4.25
CA LYS A 338 6.41 25.66 -4.64
C LYS A 338 7.02 24.39 -5.22
N ARG A 339 6.91 23.27 -4.50
CA ARG A 339 7.60 22.01 -4.84
C ARG A 339 6.74 20.80 -4.54
N LEU A 340 6.81 19.80 -5.41
CA LEU A 340 6.18 18.50 -5.25
C LEU A 340 7.18 17.40 -5.64
N ALA A 341 7.64 16.62 -4.66
CA ALA A 341 8.48 15.44 -4.92
C ALA A 341 7.69 14.16 -4.72
N ILE A 342 7.73 13.28 -5.72
CA ILE A 342 6.99 12.03 -5.75
C ILE A 342 7.99 10.89 -5.93
N VAL A 343 8.10 9.99 -4.95
CA VAL A 343 8.85 8.74 -5.09
C VAL A 343 7.85 7.58 -5.12
N SER A 344 7.85 6.82 -6.21
CA SER A 344 7.03 5.61 -6.32
C SER A 344 7.71 4.58 -7.22
N PRO A 345 7.82 3.30 -6.82
CA PRO A 345 8.29 2.25 -7.72
C PRO A 345 7.39 2.13 -8.95
N TYR A 346 6.09 2.35 -8.76
CA TYR A 346 5.03 2.21 -9.75
C TYR A 346 4.15 3.46 -9.72
N PHE A 347 4.31 4.31 -10.72
CA PHE A 347 3.50 5.49 -11.00
C PHE A 347 2.57 5.16 -12.17
N VAL A 348 1.44 4.54 -11.85
CA VAL A 348 0.36 4.20 -12.80
C VAL A 348 -0.90 4.91 -12.32
N PRO A 349 -0.91 6.25 -12.38
CA PRO A 349 -1.91 7.05 -11.69
C PRO A 349 -3.30 6.83 -12.28
N ASP A 350 -4.31 6.93 -11.43
CA ASP A 350 -5.67 7.11 -11.93
C ASP A 350 -5.89 8.53 -12.46
N GLU A 351 -7.05 8.76 -13.07
CA GLU A 351 -7.36 10.04 -13.70
C GLU A 351 -7.31 11.21 -12.72
N SER A 352 -7.68 11.00 -11.45
CA SER A 352 -7.70 12.05 -10.42
C SER A 352 -6.29 12.41 -9.99
N LEU A 353 -5.44 11.40 -9.75
CA LEU A 353 -4.05 11.62 -9.39
C LEU A 353 -3.26 12.26 -10.54
N LEU A 354 -3.44 11.77 -11.77
CA LEU A 354 -2.77 12.35 -12.94
C LEU A 354 -3.18 13.82 -13.13
N ALA A 355 -4.48 14.12 -13.01
CA ALA A 355 -4.97 15.49 -13.12
C ALA A 355 -4.36 16.38 -12.02
N ALA A 356 -4.30 15.92 -10.77
CA ALA A 356 -3.70 16.69 -9.69
C ALA A 356 -2.22 17.05 -9.96
N VAL A 357 -1.42 16.05 -10.39
CA VAL A 357 0.01 16.24 -10.71
C VAL A 357 0.20 17.19 -11.90
N VAL A 358 -0.55 16.98 -12.98
CA VAL A 358 -0.49 17.84 -14.18
C VAL A 358 -0.91 19.27 -13.83
N THR A 359 -2.01 19.45 -13.10
CA THR A 359 -2.44 20.79 -12.66
C THR A 359 -1.41 21.45 -11.76
N ALA A 360 -0.72 20.71 -10.87
CA ALA A 360 0.35 21.29 -10.06
C ALA A 360 1.49 21.84 -10.93
N ALA A 361 1.95 21.05 -11.92
CA ALA A 361 2.98 21.48 -12.86
C ALA A 361 2.53 22.69 -13.69
N GLU A 362 1.29 22.69 -14.21
CA GLU A 362 0.72 23.82 -14.96
C GLU A 362 0.56 25.10 -14.13
N ARG A 363 0.40 24.99 -12.80
CA ARG A 363 0.44 26.14 -11.88
C ARG A 363 1.85 26.72 -11.68
N GLY A 364 2.89 26.04 -12.15
CA GLY A 364 4.28 26.43 -11.97
C GLY A 364 4.94 25.87 -10.71
N VAL A 365 4.35 24.84 -10.08
CA VAL A 365 5.01 24.08 -9.00
C VAL A 365 6.16 23.26 -9.61
N ASP A 366 7.34 23.23 -8.96
CA ASP A 366 8.43 22.34 -9.35
C ASP A 366 8.09 20.89 -9.00
N VAL A 367 7.69 20.11 -10.01
CA VAL A 367 7.25 18.73 -9.83
C VAL A 367 8.35 17.76 -10.24
N GLU A 368 8.80 16.95 -9.28
CA GLU A 368 9.82 15.92 -9.44
C GLU A 368 9.21 14.52 -9.24
N LEU A 369 9.43 13.63 -10.20
CA LEU A 369 8.99 12.23 -10.15
C LEU A 369 10.20 11.30 -10.16
N TYR A 370 10.41 10.57 -9.07
CA TYR A 370 11.48 9.60 -8.87
C TYR A 370 10.95 8.18 -9.08
N VAL A 371 11.57 7.47 -10.03
CA VAL A 371 11.19 6.13 -10.49
C VAL A 371 12.44 5.31 -10.77
N SER A 372 12.32 3.98 -10.84
CA SER A 372 13.45 3.15 -11.31
C SER A 372 13.67 3.33 -12.81
N GLU A 373 14.93 3.35 -13.28
CA GLU A 373 15.27 3.33 -14.71
C GLU A 373 14.72 2.08 -15.41
N GLN A 374 14.67 0.97 -14.67
CA GLN A 374 14.03 -0.28 -15.08
C GLN A 374 13.24 -0.86 -13.91
N ALA A 375 11.91 -0.94 -14.04
CA ALA A 375 11.10 -1.60 -13.02
C ALA A 375 11.35 -3.12 -12.95
N ASP A 376 11.02 -3.74 -11.83
CA ASP A 376 11.17 -5.18 -11.62
C ASP A 376 10.10 -6.01 -12.35
N GLN A 377 8.97 -5.37 -12.71
CA GLN A 377 7.84 -5.98 -13.39
C GLN A 377 7.66 -5.41 -14.80
N PHE A 378 7.78 -6.28 -15.82
CA PHE A 378 7.69 -5.89 -17.22
C PHE A 378 6.41 -5.11 -17.56
N MET A 379 5.23 -5.60 -17.16
CA MET A 379 3.97 -4.93 -17.53
C MET A 379 3.86 -3.55 -16.87
N VAL A 380 4.38 -3.40 -15.65
CA VAL A 380 4.32 -2.15 -14.88
C VAL A 380 5.29 -1.11 -15.45
N ASP A 381 6.49 -1.54 -15.83
CA ASP A 381 7.50 -0.69 -16.48
C ASP A 381 6.92 0.06 -17.70
N PHE A 382 6.26 -0.69 -18.59
CA PHE A 382 5.67 -0.14 -19.81
C PHE A 382 4.36 0.64 -19.55
N ALA A 383 3.55 0.23 -18.57
CA ALA A 383 2.33 0.96 -18.22
C ALA A 383 2.65 2.33 -17.62
N GLN A 384 3.58 2.41 -16.68
CA GLN A 384 4.08 3.66 -16.09
C GLN A 384 4.70 4.57 -17.16
N ALA A 385 5.59 4.03 -18.00
CA ALA A 385 6.22 4.75 -19.10
C ALA A 385 5.19 5.41 -20.05
N SER A 386 4.01 4.82 -20.21
CA SER A 386 2.96 5.39 -21.09
C SER A 386 2.48 6.79 -20.68
N TYR A 387 2.72 7.20 -19.43
CA TYR A 387 2.34 8.52 -18.89
C TYR A 387 3.47 9.56 -18.98
N TYR A 388 4.71 9.15 -19.24
CA TYR A 388 5.86 10.06 -19.17
C TYR A 388 5.80 11.21 -20.18
N ARG A 389 5.25 10.96 -21.37
CA ARG A 389 5.15 12.02 -22.39
C ARG A 389 4.30 13.19 -21.87
N SER A 390 3.10 12.90 -21.36
CA SER A 390 2.19 13.93 -20.86
C SER A 390 2.75 14.68 -19.65
N LEU A 391 3.58 14.02 -18.84
CA LEU A 391 4.22 14.65 -17.68
C LEU A 391 5.37 15.57 -18.11
N LEU A 392 6.25 15.09 -18.98
CA LEU A 392 7.38 15.86 -19.51
C LEU A 392 6.92 17.09 -20.30
N GLU A 393 5.82 16.97 -21.06
CA GLU A 393 5.25 18.09 -21.84
C GLU A 393 4.76 19.26 -20.97
N VAL A 394 4.33 18.99 -19.73
CA VAL A 394 3.88 20.03 -18.78
C VAL A 394 4.98 20.46 -17.79
N GLY A 395 6.21 19.96 -17.98
CA GLY A 395 7.37 20.37 -17.19
C GLY A 395 7.66 19.54 -15.93
N VAL A 396 7.02 18.38 -15.76
CA VAL A 396 7.40 17.43 -14.69
C VAL A 396 8.80 16.87 -14.97
N ARG A 397 9.68 16.96 -13.97
CA ARG A 397 11.06 16.45 -14.03
C ARG A 397 11.09 15.00 -13.58
N ILE A 398 11.49 14.09 -14.47
CA ILE A 398 11.49 12.64 -14.17
C ILE A 398 12.92 12.19 -13.89
N PHE A 399 13.16 11.73 -12.67
CA PHE A 399 14.43 11.17 -12.21
C PHE A 399 14.38 9.64 -12.21
N ARG A 400 15.37 9.03 -12.88
CA ARG A 400 15.50 7.58 -13.01
C ARG A 400 16.63 7.07 -12.13
N TYR A 401 16.27 6.34 -11.08
CA TYR A 401 17.19 5.64 -10.19
C TYR A 401 17.90 4.49 -10.93
N PRO A 402 19.22 4.33 -10.81
CA PRO A 402 20.02 3.57 -11.76
C PRO A 402 19.72 2.06 -11.73
N LYS A 403 19.57 1.46 -12.92
CA LYS A 403 19.51 0.00 -13.03
C LYS A 403 20.86 -0.62 -12.58
N PRO A 404 20.87 -1.84 -12.01
CA PRO A 404 19.75 -2.78 -11.90
C PRO A 404 18.93 -2.61 -10.62
N GLN A 405 19.20 -1.58 -9.81
CA GLN A 405 18.54 -1.32 -8.54
C GLN A 405 17.06 -0.97 -8.74
N VAL A 406 16.26 -1.24 -7.72
CA VAL A 406 14.83 -0.95 -7.71
C VAL A 406 14.54 0.04 -6.59
N LEU A 407 14.21 1.27 -6.95
CA LEU A 407 13.71 2.26 -6.01
C LEU A 407 12.28 1.87 -5.61
N HIS A 408 12.11 1.47 -4.37
CA HIS A 408 10.86 0.93 -3.83
C HIS A 408 10.31 1.74 -2.64
N THR A 409 10.98 2.82 -2.24
CA THR A 409 10.40 3.89 -1.42
C THR A 409 9.10 4.41 -2.03
N LYS A 410 8.11 4.68 -1.16
CA LYS A 410 6.86 5.34 -1.53
C LYS A 410 6.67 6.55 -0.62
N CYS A 411 6.95 7.72 -1.16
CA CYS A 411 6.74 8.97 -0.45
C CYS A 411 6.32 10.12 -1.36
N LEU A 412 5.75 11.13 -0.73
CA LEU A 412 5.27 12.37 -1.34
C LEU A 412 5.74 13.51 -0.43
N ILE A 413 6.40 14.53 -0.97
CA ILE A 413 6.77 15.74 -0.23
C ILE A 413 6.13 16.93 -0.92
N VAL A 414 5.47 17.79 -0.15
CA VAL A 414 4.82 19.02 -0.61
C VAL A 414 5.43 20.20 0.11
N ASP A 415 6.01 21.13 -0.67
CA ASP A 415 6.58 22.41 -0.22
C ASP A 415 7.63 22.31 0.90
N ASP A 416 8.24 21.12 1.06
CA ASP A 416 9.13 20.76 2.18
C ASP A 416 8.49 20.97 3.57
N GLU A 417 7.15 20.99 3.63
CA GLU A 417 6.35 21.25 4.84
C GLU A 417 5.47 20.05 5.22
N TYR A 418 5.02 19.28 4.22
CA TYR A 418 4.18 18.10 4.38
C TYR A 418 4.84 16.90 3.72
N ALA A 419 4.84 15.76 4.39
CA ALA A 419 5.27 14.51 3.80
C ALA A 419 4.24 13.40 3.99
N VAL A 420 4.17 12.49 3.04
CA VAL A 420 3.51 11.20 3.20
C VAL A 420 4.53 10.11 2.92
N MET A 421 4.59 9.07 3.74
CA MET A 421 5.36 7.86 3.45
C MET A 421 4.62 6.60 3.88
N GLY A 422 4.94 5.45 3.28
CA GLY A 422 4.38 4.18 3.74
C GLY A 422 4.41 3.08 2.69
N SER A 423 3.35 2.28 2.64
CA SER A 423 3.28 1.10 1.77
C SER A 423 2.54 1.33 0.44
N SER A 424 1.80 2.42 0.31
CA SER A 424 0.93 2.71 -0.84
C SER A 424 1.75 3.17 -2.05
N ASN A 425 1.66 2.44 -3.17
CA ASN A 425 2.12 2.99 -4.45
C ASN A 425 1.11 4.03 -4.98
N LEU A 426 1.55 4.79 -5.98
CA LEU A 426 0.71 5.69 -6.74
C LEU A 426 0.09 4.98 -7.96
N ASP A 427 -0.62 3.87 -7.70
CA ASP A 427 -1.30 3.04 -8.69
C ASP A 427 -2.75 2.69 -8.32
N MET A 428 -3.56 2.36 -9.32
CA MET A 428 -4.98 2.06 -9.16
C MET A 428 -5.23 0.92 -8.15
N ARG A 429 -4.35 -0.09 -8.09
CA ARG A 429 -4.43 -1.19 -7.12
C ARG A 429 -4.25 -0.73 -5.69
N SER A 430 -3.28 0.13 -5.42
CA SER A 430 -2.98 0.63 -4.08
C SER A 430 -4.07 1.57 -3.56
N PHE A 431 -4.80 2.24 -4.47
CA PHE A 431 -5.96 3.06 -4.11
C PHE A 431 -7.25 2.24 -3.89
N GLY A 432 -7.49 1.19 -4.68
CA GLY A 432 -8.79 0.50 -4.68
C GLY A 432 -8.81 -0.95 -4.18
N LEU A 433 -7.69 -1.67 -4.18
CA LEU A 433 -7.65 -3.13 -3.99
C LEU A 433 -6.71 -3.60 -2.87
N ASN A 434 -5.51 -3.03 -2.76
CA ASN A 434 -4.56 -3.46 -1.74
C ASN A 434 -4.88 -2.81 -0.40
N TYR A 435 -4.65 -3.53 0.69
CA TYR A 435 -4.58 -2.92 2.00
C TYR A 435 -3.24 -2.21 2.12
N GLU A 436 -3.27 -0.91 2.36
CA GLU A 436 -2.07 -0.08 2.53
C GLU A 436 -2.13 0.68 3.86
N ILE A 437 -0.97 1.21 4.27
CA ILE A 437 -0.79 2.07 5.43
C ILE A 437 0.15 3.20 5.04
N SER A 438 -0.28 4.45 5.20
CA SER A 438 0.53 5.64 4.93
C SER A 438 0.51 6.56 6.14
N LEU A 439 1.61 7.27 6.37
CA LEU A 439 1.79 8.24 7.44
C LEU A 439 1.87 9.63 6.80
N LEU A 440 0.85 10.47 7.02
CA LEU A 440 0.90 11.90 6.73
C LEU A 440 1.57 12.60 7.90
N THR A 441 2.57 13.45 7.65
CA THR A 441 3.30 14.16 8.69
C THR A 441 3.62 15.60 8.31
N THR A 442 3.70 16.46 9.34
CA THR A 442 4.10 17.85 9.23
C THR A 442 4.64 18.36 10.57
N GLY A 443 5.46 19.41 10.52
CA GLY A 443 6.19 19.90 11.68
C GLY A 443 7.21 18.87 12.20
N GLY A 444 8.05 19.32 13.14
CA GLY A 444 9.18 18.51 13.60
C GLY A 444 10.17 18.14 12.48
N ASP A 445 10.97 17.11 12.72
CA ASP A 445 12.13 16.77 11.88
C ASP A 445 11.80 15.74 10.77
N LEU A 446 10.72 14.96 10.89
CA LEU A 446 10.47 13.82 9.98
C LEU A 446 10.30 14.24 8.50
N VAL A 447 9.72 15.40 8.21
CA VAL A 447 9.61 15.90 6.82
C VAL A 447 11.00 16.15 6.23
N HIS A 448 11.91 16.69 7.05
CA HIS A 448 13.28 16.96 6.65
C HIS A 448 14.05 15.66 6.43
N ASP A 449 13.97 14.69 7.35
CA ASP A 449 14.63 13.39 7.22
C ASP A 449 14.21 12.67 5.93
N ILE A 450 12.91 12.70 5.58
CA ILE A 450 12.43 12.12 4.31
C ILE A 450 12.98 12.91 3.12
N ALA A 451 13.07 14.24 3.21
CA ALA A 451 13.61 15.08 2.15
C ALA A 451 15.10 14.83 1.91
N GLU A 452 15.89 14.56 2.95
CA GLU A 452 17.30 14.17 2.83
C GLU A 452 17.45 12.88 2.03
N VAL A 453 16.65 11.85 2.34
CA VAL A 453 16.65 10.60 1.55
C VAL A 453 16.27 10.86 0.08
N VAL A 454 15.31 11.73 -0.19
CA VAL A 454 14.96 12.09 -1.58
C VAL A 454 16.09 12.81 -2.29
N ALA A 455 16.85 13.66 -1.58
CA ALA A 455 18.02 14.33 -2.14
C ALA A 455 19.14 13.34 -2.49
N GLU A 456 19.34 12.28 -1.69
CA GLU A 456 20.24 11.17 -2.03
C GLU A 456 19.80 10.47 -3.32
N TYR A 457 18.50 10.14 -3.44
CA TYR A 457 17.97 9.56 -4.67
C TYR A 457 18.16 10.46 -5.89
N GLN A 458 18.00 11.77 -5.72
CA GLN A 458 18.25 12.75 -6.78
C GLN A 458 19.71 12.72 -7.23
N ALA A 459 20.66 12.70 -6.29
CA ALA A 459 22.08 12.69 -6.59
C ALA A 459 22.54 11.44 -7.36
N GLU A 460 21.87 10.30 -7.13
CA GLU A 460 22.17 9.04 -7.82
C GLU A 460 21.39 8.85 -9.13
N SER A 461 20.34 9.65 -9.35
CA SER A 461 19.43 9.48 -10.49
C SER A 461 19.86 10.25 -11.73
N SER A 462 19.42 9.77 -12.89
CA SER A 462 19.51 10.52 -14.15
C SER A 462 18.18 11.19 -14.49
N GLU A 463 18.20 12.46 -14.88
CA GLU A 463 17.01 13.18 -15.36
C GLU A 463 16.68 12.77 -16.80
N LEU A 464 15.43 12.38 -17.05
CA LEU A 464 14.91 12.04 -18.37
C LEU A 464 14.37 13.29 -19.05
N SER A 465 14.95 13.66 -20.20
CA SER A 465 14.45 14.77 -21.00
C SER A 465 13.34 14.35 -21.97
N LEU A 466 12.51 15.31 -22.39
CA LEU A 466 11.51 15.08 -23.44
C LEU A 466 12.17 14.63 -24.76
N ASP A 467 13.28 15.26 -25.14
CA ASP A 467 14.03 14.91 -26.36
C ASP A 467 14.56 13.48 -26.33
N GLU A 468 15.10 13.02 -25.20
CA GLU A 468 15.50 11.63 -25.01
C GLU A 468 14.27 10.70 -25.12
N TRP A 469 13.16 11.09 -24.49
CA TRP A 469 11.94 10.30 -24.48
C TRP A 469 11.36 10.12 -25.89
N GLU A 470 11.38 11.15 -26.74
CA GLU A 470 10.84 11.08 -28.10
C GLU A 470 11.64 10.18 -29.05
N GLN A 471 12.93 9.93 -28.78
CA GLN A 471 13.80 9.09 -29.59
C GLN A 471 13.59 7.58 -29.39
N ARG A 472 12.71 7.18 -28.46
CA ARG A 472 12.50 5.77 -28.13
C ARG A 472 11.93 4.94 -29.29
N PRO A 473 12.33 3.66 -29.45
CA PRO A 473 11.90 2.83 -30.58
C PRO A 473 10.39 2.66 -30.71
N TYR A 474 9.88 2.57 -31.95
CA TYR A 474 8.44 2.34 -32.22
C TYR A 474 7.86 1.10 -31.53
N ILE A 475 8.66 0.02 -31.43
CA ILE A 475 8.23 -1.21 -30.73
C ILE A 475 7.96 -0.92 -29.25
N ARG A 476 8.82 -0.13 -28.60
CA ARG A 476 8.65 0.27 -27.20
C ARG A 476 7.39 1.12 -27.04
N ARG A 477 7.15 2.10 -27.92
CA ARG A 477 5.92 2.93 -27.93
C ARG A 477 4.64 2.11 -28.08
N TYR A 478 4.68 1.07 -28.93
CA TYR A 478 3.54 0.16 -29.11
C TYR A 478 3.29 -0.64 -27.82
N LEU A 479 4.33 -1.22 -27.22
CA LEU A 479 4.22 -1.95 -25.96
C LEU A 479 3.71 -1.07 -24.81
N GLU A 480 4.17 0.18 -24.70
CA GLU A 480 3.68 1.16 -23.72
C GLU A 480 2.17 1.38 -23.89
N SER A 481 1.71 1.60 -25.13
CA SER A 481 0.28 1.79 -25.44
C SER A 481 -0.56 0.55 -25.09
N VAL A 482 -0.05 -0.65 -25.37
CA VAL A 482 -0.74 -1.91 -25.04
C VAL A 482 -0.78 -2.13 -23.53
N MET A 483 0.35 -1.94 -22.84
CA MET A 483 0.43 -2.16 -21.39
C MET A 483 -0.36 -1.12 -20.60
N ARG A 484 -0.56 0.10 -21.14
CA ARG A 484 -1.49 1.08 -20.57
C ARG A 484 -2.90 0.54 -20.41
N LEU A 485 -3.40 -0.31 -21.32
CA LEU A 485 -4.73 -0.92 -21.19
C LEU A 485 -4.84 -1.87 -19.99
N THR A 486 -3.69 -2.35 -19.49
CA THR A 486 -3.63 -3.23 -18.33
C THR A 486 -3.53 -2.45 -17.01
N SER A 487 -3.49 -1.11 -17.03
CA SER A 487 -3.40 -0.26 -15.83
C SER A 487 -4.56 -0.42 -14.86
N SER A 488 -5.73 -0.84 -15.35
CA SER A 488 -6.90 -1.15 -14.50
C SER A 488 -6.84 -2.52 -13.82
N LEU A 489 -5.87 -3.36 -14.21
CA LEU A 489 -5.61 -4.70 -13.65
C LEU A 489 -4.35 -4.71 -12.77
N GLN A 490 -3.39 -3.85 -13.13
CA GLN A 490 -2.23 -3.42 -12.33
C GLN A 490 -2.60 -2.31 -11.36
#